data_AF-A0A1M5U9D0-F1
#
_entry.id   AF-A0A1M5U9D0-F1
#
_cell.length_a   1.000
_cell.length_b   1.000
_cell.length_c   1.000
_cell.angle_alpha   90.00
_cell.angle_beta   90.00
_cell.angle_gamma   90.00
#
_symmetry.space_group_name_H-M   'P 1'
#
loop_
_entity.id
_entity.type
_entity.pdbx_description
1 polymer ?
#
loop_
_entity_poly.entity_id
_entity_poly.type
_entity_poly.pdbx_seq_one_letter_code
_entity_poly.pdbx_strand_id
1 'polypeptide(L)'
;MGKKSFLNRLKRIFLYLNHKYDQLQKSEIILGENKDLPVYFYRKPDFGWMQMREIRLGLEKGLDVSHYAKEDISVEQMEEIRLGLEKGLDVSLFNNTDFDWMQMREIRLGLEKELDVSHYAKKNMSVEQMEEIRLGLEKGLDVSLFNNADFDWMQMREIRLGLEKDLDTSFYDSLEYNWQQMREIRLGMERGINVYEYITPENSWEEMKKSRLEQLREKFMETNSLSSYTNFYANKEVEKSNELKEKSQNISRVSVEKDKTRDIKKEDNLKNKRDIEDEFNLSKFDVNMIFPQIKKYNTEQLLKENIMRKYSSPKEAKKTFNIQKKRIEKLIDEGYIEVVDNKYSITQKAIEESKEINEEFEFTSYDSNKVFGYILKAGGSLTLKELKNQIKKEYTDEIYANKQYEYLKKRLENNFKEGYVIKNEDDSYSISKLGMEKAKEIKQKEPKLNEKQLEFETEEEIEI
;
A
#
# COMPACT_ATOMS: atom_id res chain seq x y z
N MET A 1 -52.14 -22.76 42.47
CA MET A 1 -50.76 -22.20 42.46
C MET A 1 -49.78 -23.29 42.86
N GLY A 2 -48.86 -23.69 41.99
CA GLY A 2 -47.88 -24.75 42.31
C GLY A 2 -46.85 -24.28 43.34
N LYS A 3 -46.33 -25.21 44.17
CA LYS A 3 -45.32 -24.94 45.22
C LYS A 3 -44.11 -24.12 44.71
N LYS A 4 -43.69 -24.32 43.45
CA LYS A 4 -42.60 -23.56 42.79
C LYS A 4 -42.92 -22.06 42.65
N SER A 5 -44.17 -21.70 42.35
CA SER A 5 -44.62 -20.30 42.20
C SER A 5 -44.63 -19.55 43.55
N PHE A 6 -45.01 -20.23 44.63
CA PHE A 6 -45.00 -19.66 45.98
C PHE A 6 -43.56 -19.43 46.50
N LEU A 7 -42.67 -20.41 46.33
CA LEU A 7 -41.25 -20.29 46.70
C LEU A 7 -40.55 -19.15 45.95
N ASN A 8 -40.81 -18.97 44.66
CA ASN A 8 -40.24 -17.87 43.88
C ASN A 8 -40.74 -16.50 44.37
N ARG A 9 -42.01 -16.38 44.76
CA ARG A 9 -42.55 -15.14 45.36
C ARG A 9 -41.86 -14.83 46.69
N LEU A 10 -41.67 -15.83 47.55
CA LEU A 10 -40.96 -15.65 48.82
C LEU A 10 -39.50 -15.23 48.61
N LYS A 11 -38.77 -15.89 47.70
CA LYS A 11 -37.38 -15.51 47.36
C LYS A 11 -37.27 -14.05 46.90
N ARG A 12 -38.21 -13.59 46.06
CA ARG A 12 -38.28 -12.19 45.63
C ARG A 12 -38.53 -11.23 46.79
N ILE A 13 -39.47 -11.55 47.69
CA ILE A 13 -39.74 -10.73 48.89
C ILE A 13 -38.46 -10.59 49.74
N PHE A 14 -37.77 -11.71 50.01
CA PHE A 14 -36.50 -11.68 50.76
C PHE A 14 -35.41 -10.85 50.06
N LEU A 15 -35.33 -10.92 48.73
CA LEU A 15 -34.39 -10.09 47.96
C LEU A 15 -34.75 -8.60 48.04
N TYR A 16 -36.03 -8.23 47.91
CA TYR A 16 -36.47 -6.84 48.01
C TYR A 16 -36.17 -6.23 49.38
N LEU A 17 -36.33 -7.00 50.45
CA LEU A 17 -36.02 -6.61 51.83
C LEU A 17 -34.52 -6.58 52.14
N ASN A 18 -33.67 -7.11 51.25
CA ASN A 18 -32.23 -7.08 51.46
C ASN A 18 -31.67 -5.69 51.11
N HIS A 19 -31.18 -4.98 52.13
CA HIS A 19 -30.60 -3.64 51.99
C HIS A 19 -29.15 -3.64 51.46
N LYS A 20 -28.51 -4.82 51.32
CA LYS A 20 -27.16 -4.93 50.74
C LYS A 20 -27.12 -4.71 49.23
N TYR A 21 -28.27 -4.75 48.56
CA TYR A 21 -28.38 -4.56 47.12
C TYR A 21 -29.21 -3.32 46.81
N ASP A 22 -28.75 -2.52 45.85
CA ASP A 22 -29.53 -1.45 45.24
C ASP A 22 -30.64 -2.03 44.32
N GLN A 23 -31.50 -1.14 43.78
CA GLN A 23 -32.62 -1.56 42.95
C GLN A 23 -32.20 -2.17 41.61
N LEU A 24 -31.09 -1.71 41.02
CA LEU A 24 -30.60 -2.19 39.74
C LEU A 24 -29.90 -3.55 39.90
N GLN A 25 -29.13 -3.75 40.97
CA GLN A 25 -28.58 -5.06 41.34
C GLN A 25 -29.71 -6.09 41.57
N LYS A 26 -30.77 -5.71 42.28
CA LYS A 26 -31.97 -6.55 42.46
C LYS A 26 -32.61 -6.91 41.13
N SER A 27 -32.72 -5.96 40.21
CA SER A 27 -33.24 -6.19 38.86
C SER A 27 -32.42 -7.23 38.11
N GLU A 28 -31.09 -7.10 38.09
CA GLU A 28 -30.21 -8.07 37.41
C GLU A 28 -30.29 -9.48 38.01
N ILE A 29 -30.41 -9.60 39.34
CA ILE A 29 -30.63 -10.88 40.01
C ILE A 29 -31.97 -11.50 39.59
N ILE A 30 -33.05 -10.71 39.57
CA ILE A 30 -34.38 -11.18 39.16
C ILE A 30 -34.39 -11.59 37.69
N LEU A 31 -33.73 -10.83 36.81
CA LEU A 31 -33.63 -11.15 35.39
C LEU A 31 -32.95 -12.51 35.17
N GLY A 32 -31.84 -12.79 35.86
CA GLY A 32 -31.19 -14.09 35.75
C GLY A 32 -31.98 -15.24 36.39
N GLU A 33 -32.64 -15.03 37.53
CA GLU A 33 -33.54 -16.04 38.11
C GLU A 33 -34.70 -16.39 37.17
N ASN A 34 -35.25 -15.40 36.45
CA ASN A 34 -36.33 -15.64 35.48
C ASN A 34 -35.89 -16.46 34.26
N LYS A 35 -34.59 -16.44 33.97
CA LYS A 35 -33.95 -17.22 32.90
C LYS A 35 -33.30 -18.51 33.42
N ASP A 36 -33.55 -18.88 34.68
CA ASP A 36 -32.96 -20.04 35.35
C ASP A 36 -31.40 -20.07 35.29
N LEU A 37 -30.76 -18.89 35.25
CA LEU A 37 -29.30 -18.77 35.20
C LEU A 37 -28.64 -19.03 36.56
N PRO A 38 -27.35 -19.42 36.60
CA PRO A 38 -26.59 -19.59 37.84
C PRO A 38 -26.24 -18.23 38.48
N VAL A 39 -27.23 -17.58 39.08
CA VAL A 39 -27.12 -16.23 39.67
C VAL A 39 -26.07 -16.09 40.78
N TYR A 40 -25.57 -17.18 41.34
CA TYR A 40 -24.52 -17.14 42.38
C TYR A 40 -23.20 -16.55 41.87
N PHE A 41 -22.93 -16.57 40.56
CA PHE A 41 -21.72 -15.96 39.99
C PHE A 41 -21.67 -14.44 40.21
N TYR A 42 -22.82 -13.78 40.20
CA TYR A 42 -22.90 -12.32 40.27
C TYR A 42 -23.77 -11.77 41.39
N ARG A 43 -24.49 -12.60 42.16
CA ARG A 43 -25.22 -12.19 43.37
C ARG A 43 -24.24 -11.89 44.51
N LYS A 44 -23.46 -10.81 44.35
CA LYS A 44 -22.52 -10.27 45.32
C LYS A 44 -22.76 -8.77 45.48
N PRO A 45 -22.86 -8.24 46.72
CA PRO A 45 -23.08 -6.81 46.94
C PRO A 45 -21.98 -5.92 46.36
N ASP A 46 -20.75 -6.43 46.28
CA ASP A 46 -19.56 -5.70 45.83
C ASP A 46 -19.53 -5.48 44.31
N PHE A 47 -20.35 -6.23 43.55
CA PHE A 47 -20.53 -5.97 42.12
C PHE A 47 -21.50 -4.84 41.87
N GLY A 48 -21.09 -3.82 41.12
CA GLY A 48 -22.02 -2.85 40.55
C GLY A 48 -23.05 -3.53 39.63
N TRP A 49 -24.24 -2.94 39.50
CA TRP A 49 -25.29 -3.52 38.65
C TRP A 49 -24.86 -3.71 37.18
N MET A 50 -23.94 -2.88 36.67
CA MET A 50 -23.38 -3.04 35.33
C MET A 50 -22.46 -4.27 35.22
N GLN A 51 -21.64 -4.57 36.24
CA GLN A 51 -20.85 -5.81 36.29
C GLN A 51 -21.78 -7.03 36.35
N MET A 52 -22.83 -6.97 37.19
CA MET A 52 -23.86 -8.01 37.24
C MET A 52 -24.53 -8.24 35.88
N ARG A 53 -24.79 -7.17 35.13
CA ARG A 53 -25.37 -7.23 33.78
C ARG A 53 -24.44 -7.95 32.82
N GLU A 54 -23.14 -7.63 32.78
CA GLU A 54 -22.19 -8.28 31.88
C GLU A 54 -22.02 -9.78 32.21
N ILE A 55 -21.99 -10.14 33.50
CA ILE A 55 -21.95 -11.56 33.92
C ILE A 55 -23.25 -12.26 33.51
N ARG A 56 -24.42 -11.64 33.72
CA ARG A 56 -25.70 -12.21 33.28
C ARG A 56 -25.72 -12.41 31.76
N LEU A 57 -25.30 -11.43 30.97
CA LEU A 57 -25.29 -11.54 29.51
C LEU A 57 -24.39 -12.69 29.02
N GLY A 58 -23.21 -12.89 29.63
CA GLY A 58 -22.37 -14.04 29.31
C GLY A 58 -23.01 -15.38 29.67
N LEU A 59 -23.66 -15.47 30.84
CA LEU A 59 -24.41 -16.67 31.23
C LEU A 59 -25.57 -16.98 30.29
N GLU A 60 -26.27 -15.97 29.78
CA GLU A 60 -27.35 -16.15 28.78
C GLU A 60 -26.84 -16.72 27.45
N LYS A 61 -25.58 -16.43 27.12
CA LYS A 61 -24.88 -16.96 25.95
C LYS A 61 -24.20 -18.31 26.22
N GLY A 62 -24.27 -18.82 27.45
CA GLY A 62 -23.63 -20.08 27.85
C GLY A 62 -22.11 -19.99 27.99
N LEU A 63 -21.56 -18.79 28.17
CA LEU A 63 -20.11 -18.55 28.28
C LEU A 63 -19.61 -18.90 29.68
N ASP A 64 -18.31 -19.23 29.78
CA ASP A 64 -17.63 -19.34 31.06
C ASP A 64 -17.32 -17.95 31.63
N VAL A 65 -18.19 -17.48 32.52
CA VAL A 65 -18.04 -16.17 33.17
C VAL A 65 -16.96 -16.15 34.26
N SER A 66 -16.39 -17.29 34.65
CA SER A 66 -15.35 -17.34 35.70
C SER A 66 -14.09 -16.56 35.31
N HIS A 67 -13.86 -16.39 34.00
CA HIS A 67 -12.77 -15.59 33.46
C HIS A 67 -12.83 -14.12 33.88
N TYR A 68 -14.03 -13.54 34.00
CA TYR A 68 -14.20 -12.09 34.18
C TYR A 68 -15.15 -11.68 35.31
N ALA A 69 -15.86 -12.61 35.94
CA ALA A 69 -16.73 -12.33 37.10
C ALA A 69 -15.92 -12.07 38.39
N LYS A 70 -15.09 -11.01 38.39
CA LYS A 70 -14.21 -10.60 39.48
C LYS A 70 -14.38 -9.11 39.78
N GLU A 71 -14.28 -8.75 41.06
CA GLU A 71 -14.62 -7.40 41.56
C GLU A 71 -13.65 -6.33 41.05
N ASP A 72 -12.40 -6.72 40.79
CA ASP A 72 -11.28 -5.89 40.32
C ASP A 72 -11.26 -5.65 38.81
N ILE A 73 -12.18 -6.26 38.05
CA ILE A 73 -12.32 -6.06 36.60
C ILE A 73 -13.40 -5.00 36.33
N SER A 74 -13.06 -3.99 35.52
CA SER A 74 -14.01 -2.92 35.16
C SER A 74 -15.15 -3.45 34.28
N VAL A 75 -16.26 -2.72 34.20
CA VAL A 75 -17.40 -3.10 33.35
C VAL A 75 -16.98 -3.23 31.89
N GLU A 76 -16.16 -2.29 31.42
CA GLU A 76 -15.66 -2.23 30.04
C GLU A 76 -14.73 -3.42 29.75
N GLN A 77 -13.86 -3.79 30.70
CA GLN A 77 -13.02 -4.99 30.56
C GLN A 77 -13.88 -6.28 30.55
N MET A 78 -14.93 -6.36 31.38
CA MET A 78 -15.87 -7.49 31.35
C MET A 78 -16.58 -7.59 29.99
N GLU A 79 -16.99 -6.46 29.41
CA GLU A 79 -17.61 -6.40 28.10
C GLU A 79 -16.65 -6.92 27.01
N GLU A 80 -15.40 -6.46 26.97
CA GLU A 80 -14.42 -6.93 25.97
C GLU A 80 -14.13 -8.44 26.10
N ILE A 81 -14.00 -8.96 27.33
CA ILE A 81 -13.82 -10.41 27.56
C ILE A 81 -15.06 -11.19 27.11
N ARG A 82 -16.27 -10.71 27.46
CA ARG A 82 -17.52 -11.34 27.03
C ARG A 82 -17.61 -11.38 25.50
N LEU A 83 -17.35 -10.26 24.83
CA LEU A 83 -17.38 -10.18 23.37
C LEU A 83 -16.36 -11.14 22.71
N GLY A 84 -15.15 -11.26 23.26
CA GLY A 84 -14.18 -12.24 22.79
C GLY A 84 -14.63 -13.69 22.97
N LEU A 85 -15.21 -14.02 24.13
CA LEU A 85 -15.78 -15.34 24.39
C LEU A 85 -16.97 -15.65 23.45
N GLU A 86 -17.84 -14.68 23.17
CA GLU A 86 -18.96 -14.83 22.21
C GLU A 86 -18.48 -15.15 20.79
N LYS A 87 -17.27 -14.68 20.44
CA LYS A 87 -16.62 -14.93 19.15
C LYS A 87 -15.73 -16.19 19.15
N GLY A 88 -15.61 -16.88 20.29
CA GLY A 88 -14.76 -18.07 20.42
C GLY A 88 -13.26 -17.77 20.39
N LEU A 89 -12.86 -16.53 20.73
CA LEU A 89 -11.45 -16.11 20.75
C LEU A 89 -10.76 -16.61 22.03
N ASP A 90 -9.44 -16.77 21.95
CA ASP A 90 -8.61 -17.02 23.13
C ASP A 90 -8.48 -15.74 23.97
N VAL A 91 -9.38 -15.59 24.94
CA VAL A 91 -9.38 -14.43 25.84
C VAL A 91 -8.19 -14.38 26.77
N SER A 92 -7.40 -15.47 26.92
CA SER A 92 -6.20 -15.43 27.78
C SER A 92 -5.15 -14.45 27.27
N LEU A 93 -5.18 -14.09 25.99
CA LEU A 93 -4.27 -13.14 25.36
C LEU A 93 -4.51 -11.69 25.79
N PHE A 94 -5.71 -11.35 26.29
CA PHE A 94 -6.05 -9.98 26.69
C PHE A 94 -6.81 -9.87 28.01
N ASN A 95 -7.25 -10.97 28.61
CA ASN A 95 -7.80 -11.02 29.97
C ASN A 95 -6.68 -10.92 31.02
N ASN A 96 -5.99 -9.79 31.00
CA ASN A 96 -4.96 -9.42 31.96
C ASN A 96 -5.30 -8.03 32.52
N THR A 97 -5.29 -7.90 33.85
CA THR A 97 -5.50 -6.63 34.55
C THR A 97 -4.47 -5.55 34.22
N ASP A 98 -3.36 -5.92 33.58
CA ASP A 98 -2.35 -4.98 33.08
C ASP A 98 -2.78 -4.18 31.84
N PHE A 99 -3.81 -4.63 31.11
CA PHE A 99 -4.36 -3.91 29.96
C PHE A 99 -5.60 -3.10 30.38
N ASP A 100 -5.69 -1.86 29.92
CA ASP A 100 -6.96 -1.15 29.97
C ASP A 100 -7.94 -1.71 28.93
N TRP A 101 -9.22 -1.32 29.05
CA TRP A 101 -10.27 -1.84 28.17
C TRP A 101 -10.09 -1.43 26.70
N MET A 102 -9.44 -0.29 26.41
CA MET A 102 -9.18 0.13 25.03
C MET A 102 -8.08 -0.74 24.40
N GLN A 103 -7.03 -1.07 25.15
CA GLN A 103 -6.00 -2.01 24.72
C GLN A 103 -6.60 -3.42 24.49
N MET A 104 -7.46 -3.88 25.40
CA MET A 104 -8.19 -5.16 25.24
C MET A 104 -9.04 -5.17 23.98
N ARG A 105 -9.70 -4.05 23.66
CA ARG A 105 -10.48 -3.89 22.43
C ARG A 105 -9.61 -4.02 21.19
N GLU A 106 -8.44 -3.38 21.13
CA GLU A 106 -7.54 -3.50 19.98
C GLU A 106 -7.01 -4.93 19.80
N ILE A 107 -6.72 -5.65 20.89
CA ILE A 107 -6.32 -7.07 20.83
C ILE A 107 -7.50 -7.91 20.31
N ARG A 108 -8.71 -7.73 20.86
CA ARG A 108 -9.90 -8.45 20.40
C ARG A 108 -10.16 -8.20 18.91
N LEU A 109 -10.11 -6.95 18.45
CA LEU A 109 -10.35 -6.61 17.04
C LEU A 109 -9.32 -7.26 16.10
N GLY A 110 -8.07 -7.41 16.52
CA GLY A 110 -7.07 -8.15 15.74
C GLY A 110 -7.32 -9.65 15.72
N LEU A 111 -7.68 -10.25 16.87
CA LEU A 111 -8.05 -11.65 16.95
C LEU A 111 -9.28 -12.00 16.12
N GLU A 112 -10.29 -11.11 16.07
CA GLU A 112 -11.47 -11.27 15.19
C GLU A 112 -11.12 -11.28 13.70
N LYS A 113 -9.96 -10.72 13.33
CA LYS A 113 -9.42 -10.70 11.96
C LYS A 113 -8.29 -11.70 11.75
N GLU A 114 -8.09 -12.64 12.68
CA GLU A 114 -7.06 -13.67 12.62
C GLU A 114 -5.62 -13.11 12.51
N LEU A 115 -5.39 -11.90 13.05
CA LEU A 115 -4.08 -11.26 13.03
C LEU A 115 -3.18 -11.78 14.16
N ASP A 116 -1.87 -11.74 13.93
CA ASP A 116 -0.89 -12.02 14.99
C ASP A 116 -0.79 -10.83 15.96
N VAL A 117 -1.59 -10.89 17.02
CA VAL A 117 -1.62 -9.85 18.06
C VAL A 117 -0.34 -9.78 18.89
N SER A 118 0.56 -10.77 18.82
CA SER A 118 1.82 -10.75 19.59
C SER A 118 2.73 -9.58 19.22
N HIS A 119 2.55 -9.00 18.03
CA HIS A 119 3.25 -7.80 17.59
C HIS A 119 2.95 -6.58 18.48
N TYR A 120 1.72 -6.44 18.98
CA TYR A 120 1.25 -5.22 19.63
C TYR A 120 0.51 -5.41 20.96
N ALA A 121 0.14 -6.64 21.34
CA ALA A 121 -0.44 -6.97 22.65
C ALA A 121 0.61 -6.84 23.78
N LYS A 122 1.10 -5.63 24.01
CA LYS A 122 2.18 -5.30 24.94
C LYS A 122 1.76 -4.16 25.85
N LYS A 123 1.95 -4.33 27.15
CA LYS A 123 1.53 -3.36 28.18
C LYS A 123 2.08 -1.95 27.97
N ASN A 124 3.31 -1.83 27.44
CA ASN A 124 4.01 -0.57 27.28
C ASN A 124 3.69 0.16 25.96
N MET A 125 2.69 -0.31 25.20
CA MET A 125 2.23 0.35 23.99
C MET A 125 0.95 1.14 24.26
N SER A 126 0.85 2.34 23.69
CA SER A 126 -0.40 3.10 23.74
C SER A 126 -1.47 2.45 22.86
N VAL A 127 -2.74 2.74 23.13
CA VAL A 127 -3.87 2.26 22.33
C VAL A 127 -3.70 2.67 20.86
N GLU A 128 -3.23 3.88 20.60
CA GLU A 128 -3.02 4.41 19.26
C GLU A 128 -1.89 3.68 18.53
N GLN A 129 -0.79 3.33 19.22
CA GLN A 129 0.28 2.51 18.62
C GLN A 129 -0.22 1.09 18.30
N MET A 130 -1.06 0.51 19.17
CA MET A 130 -1.69 -0.79 18.93
C MET A 130 -2.62 -0.74 17.71
N GLU A 131 -3.42 0.33 17.58
CA GLU A 131 -4.28 0.55 16.43
C GLU A 131 -3.48 0.65 15.12
N GLU A 132 -2.40 1.44 15.07
CA GLU A 132 -1.60 1.58 13.85
C GLU A 132 -0.95 0.26 13.41
N ILE A 133 -0.49 -0.58 14.36
CA ILE A 133 0.03 -1.92 14.04
C ILE A 133 -1.08 -2.84 13.55
N ARG A 134 -2.24 -2.85 14.24
CA ARG A 134 -3.39 -3.65 13.81
C ARG A 134 -3.79 -3.28 12.38
N LEU A 135 -3.92 -1.98 12.07
CA LEU A 135 -4.24 -1.50 10.73
C LEU A 135 -3.18 -1.91 9.70
N GLY A 136 -1.90 -1.87 10.03
CA GLY A 136 -0.84 -2.36 9.16
C GLY A 136 -0.93 -3.86 8.86
N LEU A 137 -1.19 -4.68 9.89
CA LEU A 137 -1.38 -6.13 9.74
C LEU A 137 -2.62 -6.45 8.88
N GLU A 138 -3.72 -5.72 9.05
CA GLU A 138 -4.93 -5.88 8.22
C GLU A 138 -4.68 -5.60 6.73
N LYS A 139 -3.69 -4.76 6.42
CA LYS A 139 -3.28 -4.42 5.06
C LYS A 139 -2.17 -5.33 4.52
N GLY A 140 -1.73 -6.33 5.30
CA GLY A 140 -0.63 -7.23 4.92
C GLY A 140 0.73 -6.54 4.88
N LEU A 141 0.91 -5.44 5.64
CA LEU A 141 2.18 -4.71 5.69
C LEU A 141 3.16 -5.37 6.66
N ASP A 142 4.46 -5.20 6.37
CA ASP A 142 5.52 -5.55 7.31
C ASP A 142 5.58 -4.51 8.44
N VAL A 143 4.86 -4.81 9.53
CA VAL A 143 4.79 -3.91 10.69
C VAL A 143 6.11 -3.80 11.44
N SER A 144 7.09 -4.66 11.18
CA SER A 144 8.42 -4.55 11.82
C SER A 144 9.16 -3.25 11.44
N LEU A 145 8.74 -2.62 10.34
CA LEU A 145 9.30 -1.35 9.87
C LEU A 145 8.91 -0.15 10.74
N PHE A 146 7.77 -0.21 11.44
CA PHE A 146 7.27 0.91 12.25
C PHE A 146 6.83 0.51 13.67
N ASN A 147 6.79 -0.77 14.01
CA ASN A 147 6.57 -1.27 15.37
C ASN A 147 7.82 -1.07 16.23
N ASN A 148 8.13 0.19 16.50
CA ASN A 148 9.24 0.64 17.33
C ASN A 148 8.67 1.46 18.49
N ALA A 149 9.02 1.10 19.72
CA ALA A 149 8.53 1.77 20.93
C ALA A 149 8.98 3.25 21.02
N ASP A 150 10.05 3.63 20.31
CA ASP A 150 10.54 4.99 20.27
C ASP A 150 9.74 5.89 19.30
N PHE A 151 8.96 5.31 18.38
CA PHE A 151 8.05 6.09 17.54
C PHE A 151 6.76 6.41 18.28
N ASP A 152 6.33 7.66 18.20
CA ASP A 152 4.96 8.00 18.54
C ASP A 152 3.97 7.43 17.50
N TRP A 153 2.69 7.35 17.86
CA TRP A 153 1.67 6.78 16.99
C TRP A 153 1.47 7.57 15.69
N MET A 154 1.77 8.88 15.67
CA MET A 154 1.65 9.72 14.48
C MET A 154 2.80 9.44 13.50
N GLN A 155 4.02 9.20 13.99
CA GLN A 155 5.14 8.72 13.17
C GLN A 155 4.83 7.34 12.59
N MET A 156 4.33 6.40 13.41
CA MET A 156 3.89 5.08 12.96
C MET A 156 2.83 5.18 11.86
N ARG A 157 1.88 6.09 12.02
CA ARG A 157 0.83 6.37 11.02
C ARG A 157 1.41 6.84 9.70
N GLU A 158 2.35 7.79 9.68
CA GLU A 158 2.93 8.28 8.43
C GLU A 158 3.79 7.20 7.73
N ILE A 159 4.46 6.33 8.48
CA ILE A 159 5.16 5.17 7.91
C ILE A 159 4.14 4.18 7.33
N ARG A 160 3.09 3.80 8.07
CA ARG A 160 2.02 2.92 7.57
C ARG A 160 1.39 3.46 6.29
N LEU A 161 1.00 4.74 6.27
CA LEU A 161 0.40 5.37 5.10
C LEU A 161 1.33 5.35 3.88
N GLY A 162 2.64 5.53 4.08
CA GLY A 162 3.63 5.38 3.00
C GLY A 162 3.69 3.96 2.46
N LEU A 163 3.73 2.97 3.35
CA LEU A 163 3.74 1.54 2.98
C LEU A 163 2.46 1.12 2.23
N GLU A 164 1.28 1.61 2.63
CA GLU A 164 0.01 1.38 1.92
C GLU A 164 0.00 1.93 0.48
N LYS A 165 0.89 2.88 0.19
CA LYS A 165 1.09 3.50 -1.13
C LYS A 165 2.31 2.97 -1.86
N ASP A 166 2.88 1.85 -1.39
CA ASP A 166 4.11 1.25 -1.91
C ASP A 166 5.32 2.22 -1.95
N LEU A 167 5.34 3.21 -1.06
CA LEU A 167 6.46 4.14 -0.93
C LEU A 167 7.62 3.48 -0.16
N ASP A 168 8.83 3.92 -0.50
CA ASP A 168 10.04 3.54 0.22
C ASP A 168 10.17 4.39 1.50
N THR A 169 9.61 3.91 2.62
CA THR A 169 9.61 4.70 3.87
C THR A 169 11.00 4.90 4.46
N SER A 170 12.03 4.19 3.98
CA SER A 170 13.42 4.33 4.44
C SER A 170 14.03 5.73 4.27
N PHE A 171 13.32 6.61 3.57
CA PHE A 171 13.66 8.02 3.46
C PHE A 171 13.32 8.84 4.71
N TYR A 172 12.29 8.43 5.46
CA TYR A 172 11.74 9.22 6.55
C TYR A 172 11.32 8.40 7.79
N ASP A 173 11.48 7.08 7.81
CA ASP A 173 11.28 6.22 9.00
C ASP A 173 12.42 6.36 10.03
N SER A 174 12.75 7.60 10.40
CA SER A 174 13.81 7.95 11.34
C SER A 174 13.27 8.79 12.50
N LEU A 175 13.77 8.54 13.71
CA LEU A 175 13.48 9.34 14.91
C LEU A 175 13.98 10.80 14.80
N GLU A 176 14.81 11.10 13.80
CA GLU A 176 15.25 12.47 13.51
C GLU A 176 14.12 13.34 12.94
N TYR A 177 13.05 12.73 12.42
CA TYR A 177 11.87 13.44 11.92
C TYR A 177 10.71 13.34 12.92
N ASN A 178 10.04 14.46 13.20
CA ASN A 178 8.71 14.41 13.79
C ASN A 178 7.66 13.99 12.73
N TRP A 179 6.45 13.64 13.19
CA TRP A 179 5.39 13.17 12.31
C TRP A 179 4.98 14.20 11.24
N GLN A 180 5.05 15.51 11.52
CA GLN A 180 4.75 16.53 10.51
C GLN A 180 5.79 16.53 9.38
N GLN A 181 7.08 16.42 9.71
CA GLN A 181 8.15 16.28 8.70
C GLN A 181 7.95 15.00 7.88
N MET A 182 7.68 13.85 8.54
CA MET A 182 7.39 12.59 7.86
C MET A 182 6.21 12.72 6.88
N ARG A 183 5.14 13.43 7.29
CA ARG A 183 3.97 13.72 6.45
C ARG A 183 4.37 14.50 5.20
N GLU A 184 5.15 15.57 5.32
CA GLU A 184 5.58 16.38 4.18
C GLU A 184 6.47 15.59 3.20
N ILE A 185 7.31 14.71 3.72
CA ILE A 185 8.12 13.80 2.89
C ILE A 185 7.22 12.79 2.17
N ARG A 186 6.32 12.10 2.89
CA ARG A 186 5.35 11.16 2.31
C ARG A 186 4.54 11.80 1.20
N LEU A 187 3.94 12.96 1.45
CA LEU A 187 3.13 13.67 0.45
C LEU A 187 3.95 14.04 -0.79
N GLY A 188 5.21 14.47 -0.63
CA GLY A 188 6.10 14.70 -1.77
C GLY A 188 6.37 13.43 -2.58
N MET A 189 6.63 12.31 -1.89
CA MET A 189 6.85 11.01 -2.52
C MET A 189 5.62 10.51 -3.28
N GLU A 190 4.41 10.61 -2.69
CA GLU A 190 3.15 10.24 -3.34
C GLU A 190 2.89 11.04 -4.63
N ARG A 191 3.30 12.32 -4.63
CA ARG A 191 3.17 13.19 -5.80
C ARG A 191 4.33 13.04 -6.79
N GLY A 192 5.32 12.21 -6.48
CA GLY A 192 6.50 11.97 -7.31
C GLY A 192 7.28 13.26 -7.60
N ILE A 193 7.48 14.09 -6.58
CA ILE A 193 8.39 15.25 -6.64
C ILE A 193 9.74 14.90 -5.96
N ASN A 194 10.74 15.77 -6.12
CA ASN A 194 12.09 15.51 -5.64
C ASN A 194 12.23 15.89 -4.16
N VAL A 195 11.97 14.94 -3.26
CA VAL A 195 12.03 15.19 -1.81
C VAL A 195 13.43 15.48 -1.27
N TYR A 196 14.49 15.04 -1.96
CA TYR A 196 15.89 15.23 -1.51
C TYR A 196 16.29 16.70 -1.31
N GLU A 197 15.57 17.63 -1.93
CA GLU A 197 15.85 19.05 -1.80
C GLU A 197 15.42 19.62 -0.44
N TYR A 198 14.52 18.95 0.28
CA TYR A 198 13.95 19.48 1.52
C TYR A 198 13.90 18.51 2.70
N ILE A 199 14.21 17.22 2.54
CA ILE A 199 14.15 16.22 3.63
C ILE A 199 15.21 16.38 4.73
N THR A 200 15.97 17.46 4.80
CA THR A 200 16.98 17.64 5.86
C THR A 200 16.30 17.69 7.24
N PRO A 201 16.64 16.82 8.23
CA PRO A 201 15.95 16.77 9.52
C PRO A 201 15.94 18.09 10.30
N GLU A 202 16.92 18.95 10.07
CA GLU A 202 17.00 20.29 10.67
C GLU A 202 15.96 21.28 10.12
N ASN A 203 15.38 21.01 8.93
CA ASN A 203 14.34 21.86 8.35
C ASN A 203 13.02 21.68 9.11
N SER A 204 12.33 22.77 9.44
CA SER A 204 11.00 22.65 10.05
C SER A 204 9.98 22.04 9.07
N TRP A 205 8.89 21.48 9.59
CA TRP A 205 7.84 20.94 8.73
C TRP A 205 7.20 22.05 7.87
N GLU A 206 7.15 23.29 8.35
CA GLU A 206 6.67 24.44 7.56
C GLU A 206 7.61 24.74 6.38
N GLU A 207 8.92 24.66 6.60
CA GLU A 207 9.92 24.83 5.53
C GLU A 207 9.81 23.71 4.49
N MET A 208 9.69 22.45 4.94
CA MET A 208 9.46 21.29 4.06
C MET A 208 8.16 21.44 3.27
N LYS A 209 7.07 21.86 3.93
CA LYS A 209 5.78 22.12 3.30
C LYS A 209 5.89 23.19 2.22
N LYS A 210 6.58 24.31 2.53
CA LYS A 210 6.80 25.38 1.57
C LYS A 210 7.57 24.89 0.34
N SER A 211 8.66 24.15 0.54
CA SER A 211 9.44 23.57 -0.56
C SER A 211 8.63 22.57 -1.39
N ARG A 212 7.85 21.68 -0.75
CA ARG A 212 6.93 20.76 -1.43
C ARG A 212 5.92 21.52 -2.30
N LEU A 213 5.26 22.54 -1.75
CA LEU A 213 4.26 23.32 -2.47
C LEU A 213 4.86 24.13 -3.62
N GLU A 214 6.08 24.65 -3.45
CA GLU A 214 6.81 25.36 -4.51
C GLU A 214 7.15 24.42 -5.68
N GLN A 215 7.71 23.23 -5.40
CA GLN A 215 7.96 22.22 -6.43
C GLN A 215 6.68 21.73 -7.12
N LEU A 216 5.57 21.57 -6.38
CA LEU A 216 4.28 21.21 -6.97
C LEU A 216 3.75 22.32 -7.87
N ARG A 217 3.91 23.58 -7.47
CA ARG A 217 3.53 24.75 -8.28
C ARG A 217 4.39 24.85 -9.54
N GLU A 218 5.70 24.63 -9.44
CA GLU A 218 6.60 24.58 -10.59
C GLU A 218 6.20 23.46 -11.54
N LYS A 219 6.00 22.24 -11.03
CA LYS A 219 5.51 21.10 -11.81
C LYS A 219 4.17 21.41 -12.49
N PHE A 220 3.26 22.09 -11.80
CA PHE A 220 1.99 22.53 -12.38
C PHE A 220 2.18 23.59 -13.48
N MET A 221 3.03 24.60 -13.25
CA MET A 221 3.35 25.64 -14.23
C MET A 221 4.11 25.09 -15.44
N GLU A 222 4.99 24.11 -15.26
CA GLU A 222 5.63 23.36 -16.34
C GLU A 222 4.57 22.59 -17.14
N THR A 223 3.62 21.91 -16.49
CA THR A 223 2.54 21.21 -17.20
C THR A 223 1.59 22.16 -17.94
N ASN A 224 1.33 23.36 -17.40
CA ASN A 224 0.46 24.36 -18.02
C ASN A 224 1.17 25.21 -19.08
N SER A 225 2.45 25.50 -18.92
CA SER A 225 3.28 26.08 -19.97
C SER A 225 3.49 25.08 -21.11
N LEU A 226 3.68 23.78 -20.82
CA LEU A 226 3.62 22.73 -21.83
C LEU A 226 2.24 22.65 -22.48
N SER A 227 1.13 22.80 -21.74
CA SER A 227 -0.24 22.86 -22.30
C SER A 227 -0.42 24.06 -23.24
N SER A 228 0.03 25.24 -22.83
CA SER A 228 -0.02 26.47 -23.65
C SER A 228 0.90 26.41 -24.87
N TYR A 229 2.11 25.88 -24.71
CA TYR A 229 3.07 25.64 -25.79
C TYR A 229 2.52 24.59 -26.75
N THR A 230 2.06 23.44 -26.26
CA THR A 230 1.44 22.39 -27.11
C THR A 230 0.20 22.90 -27.85
N ASN A 231 -0.61 23.77 -27.25
CA ASN A 231 -1.74 24.42 -27.93
C ASN A 231 -1.29 25.45 -28.99
N PHE A 232 -0.24 26.24 -28.71
CA PHE A 232 0.34 27.17 -29.69
C PHE A 232 0.90 26.43 -30.91
N TYR A 233 1.65 25.34 -30.72
CA TYR A 233 2.20 24.56 -31.81
C TYR A 233 1.15 23.69 -32.52
N ALA A 234 0.15 23.17 -31.80
CA ALA A 234 -1.00 22.49 -32.41
C ALA A 234 -1.80 23.44 -33.32
N ASN A 235 -2.02 24.69 -32.91
CA ASN A 235 -2.68 25.69 -33.75
C ASN A 235 -1.83 26.06 -34.98
N LYS A 236 -0.51 26.15 -34.83
CA LYS A 236 0.42 26.42 -35.94
C LYS A 236 0.50 25.27 -36.96
N GLU A 237 0.33 24.02 -36.49
CA GLU A 237 0.23 22.83 -37.35
C GLU A 237 -1.16 22.70 -38.01
N VAL A 238 -2.23 23.15 -37.36
CA VAL A 238 -3.56 23.28 -37.96
C VAL A 238 -3.57 24.33 -39.07
N GLU A 239 -2.90 25.48 -38.89
CA GLU A 239 -2.74 26.49 -39.94
C GLU A 239 -1.92 25.98 -41.13
N LYS A 240 -0.79 25.30 -40.88
CA LYS A 240 0.02 24.65 -41.93
C LYS A 240 -0.74 23.53 -42.66
N SER A 241 -1.52 22.73 -41.95
CA SER A 241 -2.29 21.63 -42.54
C SER A 241 -3.50 22.14 -43.32
N ASN A 242 -4.07 23.30 -42.96
CA ASN A 242 -5.11 23.97 -43.75
C ASN A 242 -4.52 24.61 -45.03
N GLU A 243 -3.34 25.23 -44.98
CA GLU A 243 -2.63 25.69 -46.20
C GLU A 243 -2.25 24.52 -47.13
N LEU A 244 -1.88 23.36 -46.57
CA LEU A 244 -1.59 22.15 -47.34
C LEU A 244 -2.87 21.50 -47.89
N LYS A 245 -3.99 21.57 -47.17
CA LYS A 245 -5.30 21.10 -47.64
C LYS A 245 -5.84 21.96 -48.78
N GLU A 246 -5.72 23.29 -48.71
CA GLU A 246 -6.06 24.19 -49.82
C GLU A 246 -5.18 23.97 -51.05
N LYS A 247 -3.89 23.64 -50.87
CA LYS A 247 -3.01 23.24 -51.98
C LYS A 247 -3.34 21.86 -52.56
N SER A 248 -3.80 20.91 -51.73
CA SER A 248 -4.15 19.54 -52.15
C SER A 248 -5.56 19.42 -52.77
N GLN A 249 -6.48 20.33 -52.46
CA GLN A 249 -7.83 20.36 -53.04
C GLN A 249 -7.88 20.88 -54.48
N ASN A 250 -6.77 21.37 -55.05
CA ASN A 250 -6.69 21.76 -56.47
C ASN A 250 -6.19 20.66 -57.41
N ILE A 251 -5.84 19.47 -56.90
CA ILE A 251 -5.38 18.35 -57.74
C ILE A 251 -5.94 17.05 -57.18
N SER A 252 -7.24 16.76 -57.41
CA SER A 252 -7.80 15.40 -57.54
C SER A 252 -9.34 15.39 -57.71
N ARG A 253 -9.75 15.45 -58.99
CA ARG A 253 -10.82 14.69 -59.66
C ARG A 253 -12.32 14.93 -59.37
N VAL A 254 -12.95 15.36 -60.47
CA VAL A 254 -14.26 14.94 -61.01
C VAL A 254 -14.59 13.45 -60.77
N SER A 255 -15.86 13.20 -60.42
CA SER A 255 -16.77 12.04 -60.66
C SER A 255 -17.30 11.34 -59.38
N VAL A 256 -18.49 11.74 -58.87
CA VAL A 256 -19.88 11.20 -59.09
C VAL A 256 -20.24 10.09 -58.08
N GLU A 257 -21.02 10.46 -57.04
CA GLU A 257 -22.38 9.97 -56.63
C GLU A 257 -22.41 8.60 -55.89
N LYS A 258 -23.24 8.27 -54.90
CA LYS A 258 -24.36 8.88 -54.14
C LYS A 258 -24.65 7.95 -52.91
N ASP A 259 -25.54 8.43 -52.03
CA ASP A 259 -26.27 7.79 -50.90
C ASP A 259 -25.71 8.07 -49.49
N LYS A 260 -26.31 8.97 -48.68
CA LYS A 260 -27.60 8.91 -47.91
C LYS A 260 -27.57 7.76 -46.89
N THR A 261 -27.70 7.92 -45.58
CA THR A 261 -28.49 8.86 -44.76
C THR A 261 -27.98 8.88 -43.31
N ARG A 262 -28.33 9.96 -42.60
CA ARG A 262 -28.25 10.20 -41.15
C ARG A 262 -29.02 9.14 -40.35
N ASP A 263 -28.59 8.81 -39.12
CA ASP A 263 -29.26 9.32 -37.92
C ASP A 263 -28.62 8.88 -36.59
N ILE A 264 -28.77 9.79 -35.65
CA ILE A 264 -28.40 9.81 -34.24
C ILE A 264 -29.16 8.73 -33.47
N LYS A 265 -28.50 8.01 -32.54
CA LYS A 265 -29.07 7.66 -31.22
C LYS A 265 -27.96 7.58 -30.16
N LYS A 266 -28.04 8.49 -29.20
CA LYS A 266 -27.52 8.36 -27.85
C LYS A 266 -28.37 7.34 -27.07
N GLU A 267 -27.76 6.88 -25.97
CA GLU A 267 -28.31 6.21 -24.79
C GLU A 267 -28.16 4.68 -24.68
N ASP A 268 -27.65 4.36 -23.49
CA ASP A 268 -27.68 3.12 -22.74
C ASP A 268 -26.76 1.95 -23.12
N ASN A 269 -25.63 1.85 -22.40
CA ASN A 269 -25.52 0.81 -21.37
C ASN A 269 -24.33 1.04 -20.42
N LEU A 270 -24.61 1.71 -19.30
CA LEU A 270 -24.00 1.39 -18.01
C LEU A 270 -24.38 -0.05 -17.64
N LYS A 271 -23.50 -1.02 -17.91
CA LYS A 271 -23.40 -2.32 -17.20
C LYS A 271 -22.31 -3.18 -17.84
N ASN A 272 -21.11 -3.11 -17.27
CA ASN A 272 -20.23 -4.25 -17.01
C ASN A 272 -18.92 -3.71 -16.40
N LYS A 273 -19.01 -3.32 -15.13
CA LYS A 273 -17.84 -3.34 -14.24
C LYS A 273 -17.91 -4.72 -13.57
N ARG A 274 -17.23 -5.70 -14.16
CA ARG A 274 -16.97 -7.02 -13.59
C ARG A 274 -15.46 -7.18 -13.57
N ASP A 275 -14.93 -7.20 -12.36
CA ASP A 275 -13.74 -7.92 -11.90
C ASP A 275 -12.73 -8.31 -12.99
N ILE A 276 -11.70 -7.48 -13.14
CA ILE A 276 -10.43 -7.90 -13.73
C ILE A 276 -9.54 -8.19 -12.52
N GLU A 277 -9.48 -9.44 -12.10
CA GLU A 277 -8.31 -9.94 -11.39
C GLU A 277 -7.14 -9.83 -12.37
N ASP A 278 -6.13 -9.00 -12.06
CA ASP A 278 -4.92 -8.90 -12.86
C ASP A 278 -4.15 -10.22 -12.77
N GLU A 279 -4.42 -11.13 -13.71
CA GLU A 279 -3.73 -12.42 -13.84
C GLU A 279 -2.21 -12.22 -13.98
N PHE A 280 -1.44 -12.81 -13.08
CA PHE A 280 0.02 -12.67 -13.08
C PHE A 280 0.63 -13.44 -14.25
N ASN A 281 1.31 -12.72 -15.15
CA ASN A 281 1.98 -13.31 -16.29
C ASN A 281 3.51 -13.38 -16.11
N LEU A 282 4.09 -14.52 -16.49
CA LEU A 282 5.54 -14.71 -16.59
C LEU A 282 6.12 -13.73 -17.62
N SER A 283 7.11 -12.93 -17.21
CA SER A 283 7.62 -11.84 -18.03
C SER A 283 8.98 -12.14 -18.68
N LYS A 284 9.33 -11.37 -19.71
CA LYS A 284 10.69 -11.38 -20.31
C LYS A 284 11.77 -11.09 -19.27
N PHE A 285 11.48 -10.29 -18.25
CA PHE A 285 12.41 -10.01 -17.17
C PHE A 285 12.69 -11.27 -16.34
N ASP A 286 11.66 -12.08 -16.06
CA ASP A 286 11.81 -13.31 -15.28
C ASP A 286 12.69 -14.31 -16.03
N VAL A 287 12.41 -14.53 -17.30
CA VAL A 287 13.15 -15.50 -18.13
C VAL A 287 14.59 -15.07 -18.41
N ASN A 288 14.83 -13.79 -18.69
CA ASN A 288 16.15 -13.32 -19.13
C ASN A 288 17.04 -12.81 -17.99
N MET A 289 16.46 -12.37 -16.87
CA MET A 289 17.22 -11.81 -15.75
C MET A 289 17.16 -12.66 -14.50
N ILE A 290 15.96 -13.13 -14.09
CA ILE A 290 15.81 -13.86 -12.82
C ILE A 290 16.27 -15.32 -12.98
N PHE A 291 15.75 -16.04 -13.98
CA PHE A 291 16.05 -17.47 -14.19
C PHE A 291 17.55 -17.78 -14.37
N PRO A 292 18.33 -17.02 -15.16
CA PRO A 292 19.77 -17.28 -15.28
C PRO A 292 20.52 -16.99 -13.97
N GLN A 293 20.06 -16.02 -13.18
CA GLN A 293 20.65 -15.70 -11.88
C GLN A 293 20.39 -16.80 -10.86
N ILE A 294 19.15 -17.28 -10.71
CA ILE A 294 18.85 -18.36 -9.77
C ILE A 294 19.45 -19.70 -10.19
N LYS A 295 19.63 -19.98 -11.49
CA LYS A 295 20.39 -21.16 -11.96
C LYS A 295 21.85 -21.15 -11.47
N LYS A 296 22.45 -19.96 -11.35
CA LYS A 296 23.87 -19.79 -10.97
C LYS A 296 24.06 -19.54 -9.47
N TYR A 297 23.14 -18.83 -8.85
CA TYR A 297 23.12 -18.43 -7.44
C TYR A 297 21.81 -18.92 -6.83
N ASN A 298 21.74 -20.23 -6.62
CA ASN A 298 20.50 -20.95 -6.34
C ASN A 298 20.03 -20.86 -4.89
N THR A 299 20.58 -19.97 -4.08
CA THR A 299 20.05 -19.68 -2.73
C THR A 299 19.90 -18.18 -2.57
N GLU A 300 19.00 -17.76 -1.67
CA GLU A 300 18.82 -16.34 -1.34
C GLU A 300 20.15 -15.68 -0.96
N GLN A 301 20.94 -16.38 -0.13
CA GLN A 301 22.25 -15.90 0.31
C GLN A 301 23.22 -15.71 -0.87
N LEU A 302 23.34 -16.70 -1.75
CA LEU A 302 24.25 -16.59 -2.91
C LEU A 302 23.80 -15.48 -3.87
N LEU A 303 22.49 -15.31 -4.06
CA LEU A 303 21.92 -14.24 -4.87
C LEU A 303 22.23 -12.87 -4.26
N LYS A 304 22.02 -12.72 -2.95
CA LYS A 304 22.34 -11.50 -2.19
C LYS A 304 23.82 -11.16 -2.31
N GLU A 305 24.70 -12.10 -2.01
CA GLU A 305 26.15 -11.89 -2.12
C GLU A 305 26.57 -11.52 -3.54
N ASN A 306 25.97 -12.15 -4.55
CA ASN A 306 26.28 -11.83 -5.93
C ASN A 306 25.86 -10.40 -6.31
N ILE A 307 24.66 -9.96 -5.91
CA ILE A 307 24.18 -8.60 -6.17
C ILE A 307 25.03 -7.59 -5.40
N MET A 308 25.34 -7.85 -4.12
CA MET A 308 26.19 -6.96 -3.31
C MET A 308 27.58 -6.74 -3.91
N ARG A 309 28.16 -7.72 -4.60
CA ARG A 309 29.48 -7.57 -5.25
C ARG A 309 29.46 -6.77 -6.55
N LYS A 310 28.30 -6.64 -7.21
CA LYS A 310 28.17 -6.01 -8.54
C LYS A 310 27.99 -4.49 -8.50
N TYR A 311 27.40 -3.98 -7.44
CA TYR A 311 26.99 -2.58 -7.31
C TYR A 311 28.02 -1.79 -6.49
N SER A 312 28.29 -0.55 -6.92
CA SER A 312 29.17 0.37 -6.19
C SER A 312 28.55 0.85 -4.88
N SER A 313 27.22 1.04 -4.87
CA SER A 313 26.48 1.50 -3.71
C SER A 313 25.85 0.32 -2.96
N PRO A 314 26.23 0.07 -1.69
CA PRO A 314 25.58 -0.95 -0.87
C PRO A 314 24.07 -0.73 -0.72
N LYS A 315 23.61 0.53 -0.75
CA LYS A 315 22.19 0.90 -0.72
C LYS A 315 21.47 0.45 -2.00
N GLU A 316 22.05 0.71 -3.17
CA GLU A 316 21.48 0.29 -4.46
C GLU A 316 21.52 -1.23 -4.65
N ALA A 317 22.57 -1.87 -4.13
CA ALA A 317 22.69 -3.32 -4.11
C ALA A 317 21.57 -3.97 -3.29
N LYS A 318 21.34 -3.47 -2.06
CA LYS A 318 20.24 -3.92 -1.20
C LYS A 318 18.87 -3.69 -1.84
N LYS A 319 18.65 -2.51 -2.43
CA LYS A 319 17.42 -2.21 -3.18
C LYS A 319 17.18 -3.19 -4.33
N THR A 320 18.21 -3.44 -5.14
CA THR A 320 18.15 -4.37 -6.26
C THR A 320 17.85 -5.79 -5.80
N PHE A 321 18.52 -6.23 -4.72
CA PHE A 321 18.26 -7.53 -4.13
C PHE A 321 16.81 -7.65 -3.65
N ASN A 322 16.28 -6.66 -2.93
CA ASN A 322 14.90 -6.68 -2.44
C ASN A 322 13.87 -6.73 -3.57
N ILE A 323 14.09 -5.98 -4.67
CA ILE A 323 13.22 -6.04 -5.86
C ILE A 323 13.23 -7.44 -6.48
N GLN A 324 14.43 -8.02 -6.66
CA GLN A 324 14.54 -9.37 -7.21
C GLN A 324 13.96 -10.42 -6.27
N LYS A 325 14.13 -10.25 -4.95
CA LYS A 325 13.55 -11.12 -3.92
C LYS A 325 12.03 -11.13 -3.97
N LYS A 326 11.38 -9.95 -3.93
CA LYS A 326 9.91 -9.83 -4.07
C LYS A 326 9.41 -10.45 -5.37
N ARG A 327 10.15 -10.29 -6.47
CA ARG A 327 9.79 -10.91 -7.75
C ARG A 327 9.92 -12.43 -7.71
N ILE A 328 10.96 -12.95 -7.07
CA ILE A 328 11.18 -14.40 -6.87
C ILE A 328 10.09 -14.98 -5.97
N GLU A 329 9.71 -14.31 -4.88
CA GLU A 329 8.59 -14.71 -4.01
C GLU A 329 7.29 -14.84 -4.82
N LYS A 330 6.96 -13.83 -5.63
CA LYS A 330 5.79 -13.92 -6.51
C LYS A 330 5.88 -15.05 -7.53
N LEU A 331 7.06 -15.32 -8.08
CA LEU A 331 7.27 -16.47 -8.98
C LEU A 331 7.16 -17.82 -8.25
N ILE A 332 7.41 -17.86 -6.94
CA ILE A 332 7.18 -19.05 -6.11
C ILE A 332 5.68 -19.25 -5.89
N ASP A 333 4.96 -18.21 -5.49
CA ASP A 333 3.52 -18.25 -5.26
C ASP A 333 2.75 -18.75 -6.49
N GLU A 334 3.24 -18.36 -7.67
CA GLU A 334 2.63 -18.66 -8.97
C GLU A 334 3.16 -19.99 -9.58
N GLY A 335 4.03 -20.71 -8.87
CA GLY A 335 4.52 -22.04 -9.23
C GLY A 335 5.57 -22.07 -10.36
N TYR A 336 6.23 -20.95 -10.64
CA TYR A 336 7.33 -20.87 -11.62
C TYR A 336 8.70 -21.20 -11.02
N ILE A 337 8.86 -20.97 -9.72
CA ILE A 337 10.06 -21.32 -8.95
C ILE A 337 9.63 -22.20 -7.77
N GLU A 338 10.38 -23.26 -7.50
CA GLU A 338 10.21 -24.08 -6.29
C GLU A 338 11.44 -23.96 -5.39
N VAL A 339 11.25 -24.18 -4.09
CA VAL A 339 12.33 -24.19 -3.10
C VAL A 339 12.48 -25.61 -2.55
N VAL A 340 13.59 -26.27 -2.86
CA VAL A 340 13.94 -27.61 -2.38
C VAL A 340 15.27 -27.54 -1.66
N ASP A 341 15.32 -27.97 -0.39
CA ASP A 341 16.51 -27.91 0.47
C ASP A 341 17.15 -26.51 0.50
N ASN A 342 16.33 -25.46 0.67
CA ASN A 342 16.72 -24.04 0.63
C ASN A 342 17.37 -23.59 -0.70
N LYS A 343 17.14 -24.32 -1.80
CA LYS A 343 17.62 -23.95 -3.13
C LYS A 343 16.46 -23.66 -4.09
N TYR A 344 16.58 -22.57 -4.82
CA TYR A 344 15.70 -22.23 -5.93
C TYR A 344 15.91 -23.19 -7.10
N SER A 345 14.81 -23.74 -7.61
CA SER A 345 14.75 -24.55 -8.82
C SER A 345 13.65 -23.99 -9.73
N ILE A 346 13.87 -24.03 -11.04
CA ILE A 346 12.87 -23.56 -12.02
C ILE A 346 11.98 -24.75 -12.36
N THR A 347 10.66 -24.58 -12.24
CA THR A 347 9.70 -25.66 -12.45
C THR A 347 9.54 -25.99 -13.94
N GLN A 348 8.98 -27.16 -14.24
CA GLN A 348 8.64 -27.54 -15.61
C GLN A 348 7.63 -26.57 -16.26
N LYS A 349 6.67 -26.07 -15.48
CA LYS A 349 5.71 -25.01 -15.87
C LYS A 349 6.46 -23.79 -16.41
N ALA A 350 7.42 -23.28 -15.66
CA ALA A 350 8.23 -22.14 -16.08
C ALA A 350 9.04 -22.40 -17.36
N ILE A 351 9.55 -23.62 -17.53
CA ILE A 351 10.29 -24.00 -18.74
C ILE A 351 9.37 -24.02 -19.97
N GLU A 352 8.16 -24.54 -19.84
CA GLU A 352 7.19 -24.62 -20.93
C GLU A 352 6.69 -23.23 -21.34
N GLU A 353 6.22 -22.44 -20.38
CA GLU A 353 5.70 -21.09 -20.66
C GLU A 353 6.80 -20.13 -21.13
N SER A 354 8.05 -20.33 -20.72
CA SER A 354 9.18 -19.52 -21.23
C SER A 354 9.42 -19.65 -22.74
N LYS A 355 8.95 -20.74 -23.38
CA LYS A 355 9.08 -20.95 -24.83
C LYS A 355 8.10 -20.10 -25.62
N GLU A 356 7.00 -19.67 -25.01
CA GLU A 356 5.92 -18.90 -25.65
C GLU A 356 6.14 -17.38 -25.52
N ILE A 357 7.13 -16.94 -24.74
CA ILE A 357 7.45 -15.52 -24.58
C ILE A 357 8.13 -15.00 -25.86
N ASN A 358 7.35 -14.26 -26.66
CA ASN A 358 7.73 -13.67 -27.94
C ASN A 358 9.03 -12.81 -27.84
N GLU A 359 9.94 -12.90 -28.82
CA GLU A 359 11.19 -12.13 -28.89
C GLU A 359 11.01 -10.67 -29.35
N GLU A 360 9.82 -10.29 -29.84
CA GLU A 360 9.54 -8.93 -30.32
C GLU A 360 9.68 -7.88 -29.22
N PHE A 361 10.19 -6.69 -29.55
CA PHE A 361 10.40 -5.66 -28.56
C PHE A 361 9.06 -5.11 -28.04
N GLU A 362 8.94 -5.02 -26.72
CA GLU A 362 7.78 -4.40 -26.05
C GLU A 362 8.28 -3.28 -25.14
N PHE A 363 7.55 -2.15 -25.16
CA PHE A 363 7.74 -1.04 -24.24
C PHE A 363 7.11 -1.36 -22.89
N THR A 364 7.90 -1.26 -21.84
CA THR A 364 7.55 -1.72 -20.48
C THR A 364 7.87 -0.65 -19.44
N SER A 365 7.48 -0.88 -18.19
CA SER A 365 7.88 -0.03 -17.06
C SER A 365 9.40 0.09 -16.90
N TYR A 366 10.18 -0.90 -17.36
CA TYR A 366 11.63 -0.81 -17.39
C TYR A 366 12.11 0.34 -18.31
N ASP A 367 11.47 0.56 -19.46
CA ASP A 367 11.86 1.64 -20.36
C ASP A 367 11.50 2.99 -19.77
N SER A 368 10.27 3.12 -19.25
CA SER A 368 9.81 4.37 -18.65
C SER A 368 10.60 4.76 -17.39
N ASN A 369 11.12 3.78 -16.64
CA ASN A 369 11.76 4.03 -15.36
C ASN A 369 13.30 4.02 -15.46
N LYS A 370 13.88 2.99 -16.11
CA LYS A 370 15.33 2.83 -16.19
C LYS A 370 15.92 3.51 -17.43
N VAL A 371 15.40 3.21 -18.63
CA VAL A 371 15.95 3.78 -19.87
C VAL A 371 15.76 5.30 -19.88
N PHE A 372 14.54 5.77 -19.64
CA PHE A 372 14.26 7.20 -19.55
C PHE A 372 14.97 7.83 -18.34
N GLY A 373 15.14 7.10 -17.24
CA GLY A 373 15.90 7.56 -16.08
C GLY A 373 17.35 7.95 -16.41
N TYR A 374 18.05 7.18 -17.26
CA TYR A 374 19.39 7.56 -17.72
C TYR A 374 19.36 8.80 -18.63
N ILE A 375 18.33 8.95 -19.46
CA ILE A 375 18.15 10.14 -20.31
C ILE A 375 17.94 11.39 -19.44
N LEU A 376 17.08 11.29 -18.44
CA LEU A 376 16.78 12.39 -17.53
C LEU A 376 17.99 12.76 -16.66
N LYS A 377 18.73 11.78 -16.14
CA LYS A 377 19.98 12.01 -15.39
C LYS A 377 21.06 12.71 -16.21
N ALA A 378 21.02 12.61 -17.54
CA ALA A 378 21.92 13.32 -18.44
C ALA A 378 21.40 14.73 -18.83
N GLY A 379 20.32 15.22 -18.21
CA GLY A 379 19.75 16.52 -18.54
C GLY A 379 18.74 16.49 -19.70
N GLY A 380 18.11 15.33 -19.96
CA GLY A 380 17.08 15.18 -21.00
C GLY A 380 17.62 14.74 -22.37
N SER A 381 18.94 14.61 -22.49
CA SER A 381 19.61 14.15 -23.70
C SER A 381 20.80 13.28 -23.34
N LEU A 382 20.89 12.06 -23.89
CA LEU A 382 21.88 11.07 -23.48
C LEU A 382 22.70 10.53 -24.64
N THR A 383 24.01 10.75 -24.60
CA THR A 383 24.95 10.07 -25.51
C THR A 383 25.30 8.67 -25.01
N LEU A 384 25.70 7.78 -25.92
CA LEU A 384 26.20 6.44 -25.52
C LEU A 384 27.47 6.51 -24.65
N LYS A 385 28.26 7.59 -24.78
CA LYS A 385 29.43 7.84 -23.93
C LYS A 385 29.01 8.16 -22.49
N GLU A 386 28.01 9.01 -22.31
CA GLU A 386 27.46 9.33 -20.99
C GLU A 386 26.78 8.12 -20.36
N LEU A 387 26.02 7.33 -21.14
CA LEU A 387 25.44 6.09 -20.65
C LEU A 387 26.52 5.15 -20.08
N LYS A 388 27.61 4.94 -20.83
CA LYS A 388 28.74 4.10 -20.37
C LYS A 388 29.37 4.66 -19.10
N ASN A 389 29.52 5.98 -19.00
CA ASN A 389 30.08 6.62 -17.81
C ASN A 389 29.15 6.53 -16.59
N GLN A 390 27.83 6.69 -16.77
CA GLN A 390 26.85 6.53 -15.69
C GLN A 390 26.82 5.09 -15.18
N ILE A 391 26.82 4.10 -16.07
CA ILE A 391 26.86 2.68 -15.71
C ILE A 391 28.15 2.33 -14.95
N LYS A 392 29.30 2.85 -15.37
CA LYS A 392 30.58 2.64 -14.65
C LYS A 392 30.61 3.22 -13.24
N LYS A 393 29.78 4.22 -12.94
CA LYS A 393 29.62 4.74 -11.58
C LYS A 393 28.73 3.82 -10.73
N GLU A 394 27.71 3.22 -11.35
CA GLU A 394 26.72 2.36 -10.69
C GLU A 394 27.25 0.94 -10.38
N TYR A 395 28.13 0.40 -11.23
CA TYR A 395 28.62 -0.99 -11.12
C TYR A 395 30.14 -1.07 -10.95
N THR A 396 30.58 -1.84 -9.94
CA THR A 396 32.00 -2.12 -9.65
C THR A 396 32.58 -3.25 -10.49
N ASP A 397 31.76 -4.23 -10.87
CA ASP A 397 32.18 -5.35 -11.73
C ASP A 397 32.19 -4.91 -13.20
N GLU A 398 33.38 -4.82 -13.80
CA GLU A 398 33.55 -4.34 -15.18
C GLU A 398 32.88 -5.22 -16.23
N ILE A 399 32.89 -6.54 -16.04
CA ILE A 399 32.23 -7.49 -16.95
C ILE A 399 30.71 -7.29 -16.89
N TYR A 400 30.17 -7.09 -15.68
CA TYR A 400 28.75 -6.84 -15.48
C TYR A 400 28.33 -5.45 -15.98
N ALA A 401 29.14 -4.41 -15.72
CA ALA A 401 28.92 -3.06 -16.24
C ALA A 401 28.84 -3.06 -17.77
N ASN A 402 29.73 -3.78 -18.45
CA ASN A 402 29.70 -3.93 -19.90
C ASN A 402 28.43 -4.66 -20.39
N LYS A 403 27.96 -5.69 -19.67
CA LYS A 403 26.69 -6.36 -19.99
C LYS A 403 25.48 -5.44 -19.83
N GLN A 404 25.43 -4.65 -18.75
CA GLN A 404 24.36 -3.68 -18.55
C GLN A 404 24.38 -2.59 -19.62
N TYR A 405 25.57 -2.14 -20.02
CA TYR A 405 25.73 -1.18 -21.10
C TYR A 405 25.17 -1.71 -22.44
N GLU A 406 25.56 -2.92 -22.86
CA GLU A 406 25.06 -3.48 -24.12
C GLU A 406 23.54 -3.72 -24.07
N TYR A 407 23.00 -4.14 -22.93
CA TYR A 407 21.56 -4.31 -22.75
C TYR A 407 20.80 -2.98 -22.85
N LEU A 408 21.21 -1.95 -22.11
CA LEU A 408 20.58 -0.63 -22.13
C LEU A 408 20.73 0.05 -23.49
N LYS A 409 21.87 -0.12 -24.17
CA LYS A 409 22.08 0.34 -25.54
C LYS A 409 21.09 -0.31 -26.50
N LYS A 410 20.95 -1.65 -26.46
CA LYS A 410 19.96 -2.37 -27.30
C LYS A 410 18.53 -1.91 -27.00
N ARG A 411 18.19 -1.65 -25.74
CA ARG A 411 16.88 -1.10 -25.36
C ARG A 411 16.68 0.32 -25.91
N LEU A 412 17.66 1.20 -25.82
CA LEU A 412 17.60 2.54 -26.44
C LEU A 412 17.39 2.46 -27.96
N GLU A 413 18.13 1.59 -28.64
CA GLU A 413 17.99 1.38 -30.09
C GLU A 413 16.61 0.86 -30.48
N ASN A 414 16.04 -0.07 -29.71
CA ASN A 414 14.69 -0.56 -29.98
C ASN A 414 13.63 0.49 -29.64
N ASN A 415 13.77 1.23 -28.54
CA ASN A 415 12.90 2.36 -28.23
C ASN A 415 12.95 3.42 -29.35
N PHE A 416 14.10 3.59 -30.00
CA PHE A 416 14.26 4.50 -31.14
C PHE A 416 13.52 3.97 -32.37
N LYS A 417 13.67 2.67 -32.69
CA LYS A 417 12.96 2.03 -33.81
C LYS A 417 11.43 2.15 -33.69
N GLU A 418 10.91 1.96 -32.48
CA GLU A 418 9.46 2.09 -32.19
C GLU A 418 9.01 3.55 -32.00
N GLY A 419 9.94 4.51 -32.06
CA GLY A 419 9.63 5.93 -31.95
C GLY A 419 9.36 6.44 -30.53
N TYR A 420 9.65 5.68 -29.47
CA TYR A 420 9.54 6.11 -28.06
C TYR A 420 10.68 7.02 -27.61
N VAL A 421 11.84 6.94 -28.27
CA VAL A 421 12.91 7.92 -28.15
C VAL A 421 13.28 8.45 -29.53
N ILE A 422 13.79 9.66 -29.58
CA ILE A 422 14.35 10.29 -30.79
C ILE A 422 15.86 10.34 -30.69
N LYS A 423 16.52 10.33 -31.85
CA LYS A 423 17.96 10.52 -31.97
C LYS A 423 18.23 11.93 -32.52
N ASN A 424 18.98 12.72 -31.76
CA ASN A 424 19.30 14.11 -32.08
C ASN A 424 20.48 14.21 -33.06
N GLU A 425 20.75 15.42 -33.57
CA GLU A 425 21.84 15.68 -34.53
C GLU A 425 23.24 15.39 -33.96
N ASP A 426 23.41 15.49 -32.64
CA ASP A 426 24.65 15.21 -31.91
C ASP A 426 24.77 13.73 -31.47
N ASP A 427 24.01 12.83 -32.10
CA ASP A 427 23.94 11.39 -31.79
C ASP A 427 23.42 11.05 -30.38
N SER A 428 22.87 12.01 -29.65
CA SER A 428 22.23 11.78 -28.34
C SER A 428 20.78 11.29 -28.48
N TYR A 429 20.26 10.66 -27.42
CA TYR A 429 18.89 10.16 -27.34
C TYR A 429 18.05 11.03 -26.39
N SER A 430 16.85 11.42 -26.83
CA SER A 430 15.85 12.13 -26.04
C SER A 430 14.50 11.41 -26.06
N ILE A 431 13.68 11.62 -25.05
CA ILE A 431 12.36 10.97 -24.96
C ILE A 431 11.41 11.63 -25.96
N SER A 432 10.71 10.83 -26.78
CA SER A 432 9.76 11.36 -27.76
C SER A 432 8.40 11.65 -27.12
N LYS A 433 7.54 12.40 -27.83
CA LYS A 433 6.13 12.60 -27.41
C LYS A 433 5.40 11.26 -27.23
N LEU A 434 5.56 10.33 -28.19
CA LEU A 434 4.99 8.99 -28.12
C LEU A 434 5.51 8.20 -26.91
N GLY A 435 6.80 8.31 -26.60
CA GLY A 435 7.40 7.69 -25.41
C GLY A 435 6.83 8.24 -24.11
N MET A 436 6.62 9.56 -24.03
CA MET A 436 5.97 10.18 -22.87
C MET A 436 4.51 9.75 -22.72
N GLU A 437 3.75 9.67 -23.81
CA GLU A 437 2.37 9.19 -23.81
C GLU A 437 2.29 7.73 -23.37
N LYS A 438 3.16 6.86 -23.89
CA LYS A 438 3.22 5.45 -23.49
C LYS A 438 3.62 5.27 -22.02
N ALA A 439 4.56 6.05 -21.53
CA ALA A 439 4.92 6.07 -20.11
C ALA A 439 3.76 6.56 -19.22
N LYS A 440 2.97 7.54 -19.71
CA LYS A 440 1.75 8.01 -19.03
C LYS A 440 0.62 6.98 -19.07
N GLU A 441 0.50 6.17 -20.11
CA GLU A 441 -0.48 5.06 -20.18
C GLU A 441 -0.17 3.99 -19.14
N ILE A 442 1.10 3.60 -19.00
CA ILE A 442 1.54 2.66 -17.96
C ILE A 442 1.23 3.21 -16.56
N LYS A 443 1.45 4.52 -16.34
CA LYS A 443 1.09 5.21 -15.08
C LYS A 443 -0.40 5.52 -14.91
N GLN A 444 -1.23 5.43 -15.96
CA GLN A 444 -2.68 5.70 -15.90
C GLN A 444 -3.52 4.51 -15.46
N LYS A 445 -2.92 3.32 -15.45
CA LYS A 445 -3.44 2.17 -14.71
C LYS A 445 -3.29 2.34 -13.18
N GLU A 446 -2.54 3.36 -12.75
CA GLU A 446 -2.47 3.82 -11.35
C GLU A 446 -3.40 5.05 -11.17
N PRO A 447 -4.09 5.20 -10.02
CA PRO A 447 -5.18 6.17 -9.85
C PRO A 447 -4.72 7.65 -9.92
N LYS A 448 -5.49 8.53 -10.59
CA LYS A 448 -5.21 9.98 -10.82
C LYS A 448 -6.09 10.95 -10.00
N LEU A 449 -5.56 12.14 -9.66
CA LEU A 449 -6.24 13.29 -8.99
C LEU A 449 -6.49 14.51 -9.92
N ASN A 450 -7.43 15.40 -9.56
CA ASN A 450 -7.86 16.63 -10.29
C ASN A 450 -7.66 17.95 -9.47
N GLU A 451 -7.68 19.11 -10.15
CA GLU A 451 -7.49 20.49 -9.62
C GLU A 451 -8.28 20.86 -8.35
N LYS A 452 -9.50 20.36 -8.13
CA LYS A 452 -10.28 20.59 -6.88
C LYS A 452 -9.58 20.05 -5.63
N GLN A 453 -8.74 19.01 -5.76
CA GLN A 453 -8.00 18.46 -4.61
C GLN A 453 -6.77 19.30 -4.25
N LEU A 454 -6.26 20.13 -5.16
CA LEU A 454 -5.20 21.10 -4.85
C LEU A 454 -5.74 22.30 -4.06
N GLU A 455 -7.01 22.68 -4.25
CA GLU A 455 -7.67 23.73 -3.45
C GLU A 455 -8.15 23.20 -2.08
N PHE A 456 -8.72 22.00 -2.01
CA PHE A 456 -9.13 21.39 -0.74
C PHE A 456 -7.97 21.10 0.22
N GLU A 457 -6.78 20.76 -0.30
CA GLU A 457 -5.55 20.60 0.50
C GLU A 457 -5.08 21.91 1.16
N THR A 458 -5.67 23.07 0.83
CA THR A 458 -5.35 24.36 1.48
C THR A 458 -6.38 24.81 2.53
N GLU A 459 -7.60 24.24 2.53
CA GLU A 459 -8.70 24.70 3.40
C GLU A 459 -9.05 23.73 4.55
N GLU A 460 -8.82 22.41 4.43
CA GLU A 460 -9.01 21.46 5.56
C GLU A 460 -7.83 21.46 6.57
N GLU A 461 -6.83 22.33 6.40
CA GLU A 461 -5.59 22.37 7.18
C GLU A 461 -5.64 23.18 8.49
N ILE A 462 -6.83 23.47 9.06
CA ILE A 462 -6.97 24.28 10.29
C ILE A 462 -7.61 23.54 11.48
N GLU A 463 -8.23 22.38 11.31
CA GLU A 463 -8.77 21.63 12.46
C GLU A 463 -8.39 20.15 12.38
N ILE A 464 -7.45 19.72 13.23
CA ILE A 464 -7.46 18.50 14.08
C ILE A 464 -6.37 18.68 15.14
#